data_AF-A0A1Z7ZVT1-F1
#
_entry.id   AF-A0A1Z7ZVT1-F1
#
_cell.length_a   1.000
_cell.length_b   1.000
_cell.length_c   1.000
_cell.angle_alpha   90.00
_cell.angle_beta   90.00
_cell.angle_gamma   90.00
#
_symmetry.space_group_name_H-M   'P 1'
#
loop_
_entity.id
_entity.type
_entity.pdbx_description
1 polymer ?
#
loop_
_entity_poly.entity_id
_entity_poly.type
_entity_poly.pdbx_seq_one_letter_code
_entity_poly.pdbx_strand_id
1 'polypeptide(L)' 'MLKALGHGSTKKRTWHQHVVPYQEGWAVRREGNKRITSKHRKQSTAIRKAKTLAKRYNADVIIHRASGGIRERMSYKDD' A
#
# COMPACT_ATOMS: atom_id res chain seq x y z
N MET A 1 -6.29 -11.22 -37.95
CA MET A 1 -6.93 -11.19 -36.61
C MET A 1 -6.20 -12.18 -35.70
N LEU A 2 -5.09 -11.82 -35.07
CA LEU A 2 -4.38 -12.70 -34.13
C LEU A 2 -4.40 -12.08 -32.73
N LYS A 3 -4.94 -12.85 -31.78
CA LYS A 3 -5.24 -12.49 -30.39
C LYS A 3 -4.02 -11.92 -29.66
N ALA A 4 -4.24 -10.81 -28.98
CA ALA A 4 -3.29 -10.15 -28.09
C ALA A 4 -2.80 -11.09 -26.97
N LEU A 5 -1.47 -11.25 -26.88
CA LEU A 5 -0.79 -11.84 -25.73
C LEU A 5 -0.69 -10.79 -24.61
N GLY A 6 -1.78 -10.60 -23.87
CA GLY A 6 -1.74 -9.89 -22.61
C GLY A 6 -1.18 -10.79 -21.51
N HIS A 7 0.15 -10.88 -21.37
CA HIS A 7 0.78 -11.43 -20.17
C HIS A 7 0.63 -10.43 -19.01
N GLY A 8 -0.61 -10.29 -18.51
CA GLY A 8 -0.86 -9.60 -17.26
C GLY A 8 -0.38 -10.52 -16.14
N SER A 9 0.87 -10.37 -15.70
CA SER A 9 1.33 -10.95 -14.45
C SER A 9 0.33 -10.53 -13.36
N THR A 10 -0.52 -11.45 -12.91
CA THR A 10 -1.49 -11.20 -11.85
C THR A 10 -0.70 -11.08 -10.55
N LYS A 11 -0.07 -9.92 -10.35
CA LYS A 11 0.78 -9.62 -9.20
C LYS A 11 0.02 -10.07 -7.95
N LYS A 12 0.52 -11.11 -7.28
CA LYS A 12 -0.16 -11.77 -6.16
C LYS A 12 -0.64 -10.68 -5.20
N ARG A 13 -1.96 -10.60 -4.99
CA ARG A 13 -2.53 -9.63 -4.06
C ARG A 13 -2.06 -9.99 -2.67
N THR A 14 -1.38 -9.06 -2.00
CA THR A 14 -0.92 -9.23 -0.62
C THR A 14 -1.74 -8.34 0.29
N TRP A 15 -1.60 -8.57 1.60
CA TRP A 15 -2.16 -7.69 2.63
C TRP A 15 -1.23 -6.53 2.99
N HIS A 16 -0.19 -6.29 2.19
CA HIS A 16 0.73 -5.18 2.44
C HIS A 16 0.00 -3.84 2.33
N GLN A 17 0.29 -2.96 3.27
CA GLN A 17 -0.36 -1.66 3.39
C GLN A 17 0.57 -0.57 2.90
N HIS A 18 0.14 0.20 1.90
CA HIS A 18 0.89 1.31 1.36
C HIS A 18 0.34 2.61 1.91
N VAL A 19 1.23 3.42 2.50
CA VAL A 19 0.96 4.81 2.82
C VAL A 19 1.44 5.65 1.63
N VAL A 20 0.52 6.25 0.88
CA VAL A 20 0.80 7.01 -0.35
C VAL A 20 0.31 8.45 -0.25
N PRO A 21 0.95 9.40 -0.95
CA PRO A 21 0.37 10.72 -1.18
C PRO A 21 -0.98 10.58 -1.88
N TYR A 22 -1.96 11.38 -1.48
CA TYR A 22 -3.29 11.36 -2.05
C TYR A 22 -3.98 12.71 -1.88
N GLN A 23 -4.28 13.37 -2.99
CA GLN A 23 -4.81 14.74 -3.01
C GLN A 23 -3.90 15.65 -2.16
N GLU A 24 -4.46 16.43 -1.23
CA GLU A 24 -3.72 17.33 -0.33
C GLU A 24 -3.19 16.63 0.94
N GLY A 25 -3.18 15.29 0.97
CA GLY A 25 -2.79 14.54 2.15
C GLY A 25 -2.25 13.16 1.82
N TRP A 26 -2.69 12.20 2.62
CA TRP A 26 -2.15 10.85 2.66
C TRP A 26 -3.25 9.82 2.69
N ALA A 27 -2.95 8.65 2.18
CA ALA A 27 -3.91 7.56 2.13
C ALA A 27 -3.26 6.22 2.43
N VAL A 28 -4.08 5.30 2.93
CA VAL A 28 -3.72 3.88 3.03
C VAL A 28 -4.38 3.14 1.88
N ARG A 29 -3.61 2.34 1.15
CA ARG A 29 -4.13 1.38 0.16
C ARG A 29 -3.49 0.01 0.38
N ARG A 30 -4.26 -1.06 0.22
CA ARG A 30 -3.69 -2.41 0.14
C ARG A 30 -2.98 -2.60 -1.20
N GLU A 31 -1.88 -3.34 -1.20
CA GLU A 31 -1.16 -3.71 -2.42
C GLU A 31 -2.11 -4.38 -3.44
N GLY A 32 -2.00 -3.98 -4.70
CA GLY A 32 -2.89 -4.42 -5.77
C GLY A 32 -4.35 -3.94 -5.72
N ASN A 33 -4.77 -3.12 -4.73
CA ASN A 33 -6.10 -2.50 -4.75
C ASN A 33 -6.12 -1.21 -5.58
N LYS A 34 -7.17 -1.08 -6.43
CA LYS A 34 -7.47 0.16 -7.16
C LYS A 34 -8.05 1.26 -6.26
N ARG A 35 -8.78 0.87 -5.21
CA ARG A 35 -9.45 1.79 -4.28
C ARG A 35 -8.62 2.03 -3.03
N ILE A 36 -8.75 3.24 -2.50
CA ILE A 36 -8.14 3.68 -1.26
C ILE A 36 -8.89 3.06 -0.06
N THR A 37 -8.17 2.61 0.95
CA THR A 37 -8.74 2.05 2.19
C THR A 37 -9.12 3.15 3.18
N SER A 38 -8.33 4.22 3.29
CA SER A 38 -8.64 5.38 4.15
C SER A 38 -7.85 6.62 3.73
N LYS A 39 -8.40 7.81 4.00
CA LYS A 39 -7.80 9.13 3.72
C LYS A 39 -7.41 9.83 5.03
N HIS A 40 -6.33 10.59 5.01
CA HIS A 40 -5.73 11.23 6.19
C HIS A 40 -5.08 12.56 5.79
N ARG A 41 -5.16 13.58 6.64
CA ARG A 41 -4.46 14.85 6.41
C ARG A 41 -2.94 14.72 6.61
N LYS A 42 -2.50 13.94 7.61
CA LYS A 42 -1.07 13.78 7.97
C LYS A 42 -0.56 12.38 7.64
N GLN A 43 0.68 12.30 7.17
CA GLN A 43 1.36 11.03 6.89
C GLN A 43 1.42 10.14 8.14
N SER A 44 1.72 10.72 9.30
CA SER A 44 1.81 10.00 10.57
C SER A 44 0.50 9.31 10.94
N THR A 45 -0.65 9.93 10.66
CA THR A 45 -1.97 9.32 10.90
C THR A 45 -2.23 8.15 9.95
N ALA A 46 -1.88 8.29 8.66
CA ALA A 46 -1.95 7.19 7.71
C ALA A 46 -1.03 6.02 8.11
N ILE A 47 0.18 6.31 8.58
CA ILE A 47 1.13 5.30 9.08
C ILE A 47 0.53 4.54 10.26
N ARG A 48 -0.07 5.22 11.24
CA ARG A 48 -0.73 4.54 12.38
C ARG A 48 -1.81 3.57 11.90
N LYS A 49 -2.69 4.02 10.98
CA LYS A 49 -3.73 3.16 10.41
C LYS A 49 -3.15 1.98 9.64
N ALA A 50 -2.11 2.20 8.84
CA ALA A 50 -1.43 1.14 8.10
C ALA A 50 -0.81 0.10 9.03
N LYS A 51 -0.13 0.52 10.11
CA LYS A 51 0.43 -0.39 11.13
C LYS A 51 -0.65 -1.27 11.78
N THR A 52 -1.80 -0.70 12.14
CA THR A 52 -2.92 -1.47 12.72
C THR A 52 -3.43 -2.55 11.76
N LEU A 53 -3.58 -2.22 10.47
CA LEU A 53 -4.02 -3.18 9.46
C LEU A 53 -2.95 -4.24 9.19
N ALA A 54 -1.70 -3.81 9.04
CA ALA A 54 -0.57 -4.68 8.73
C ALA A 54 -0.34 -5.73 9.82
N LYS A 55 -0.40 -5.33 11.11
CA LYS A 55 -0.37 -6.26 12.25
C LYS A 55 -1.51 -7.28 12.22
N ARG A 56 -2.74 -6.85 11.91
CA ARG A 56 -3.91 -7.74 11.82
C ARG A 56 -3.75 -8.82 10.74
N TYR A 57 -3.01 -8.53 9.68
CA TYR A 57 -2.88 -9.41 8.52
C TYR A 57 -1.49 -10.02 8.36
N ASN A 58 -0.62 -9.95 9.37
CA ASN A 58 0.74 -10.49 9.32
C ASN A 58 1.50 -10.00 8.07
N ALA A 59 1.48 -8.68 7.81
CA ALA A 59 1.87 -8.10 6.54
C ALA A 59 2.71 -6.83 6.69
N ASP A 60 3.43 -6.46 5.62
CA ASP A 60 4.29 -5.27 5.61
C ASP A 60 3.52 -3.95 5.50
N VAL A 61 4.14 -2.88 6.03
CA VAL A 61 3.81 -1.47 5.76
C VAL A 61 4.88 -0.88 4.84
N ILE A 62 4.46 -0.26 3.74
CA ILE A 62 5.33 0.45 2.80
C ILE A 62 4.96 1.93 2.80
N ILE A 63 5.89 2.79 3.17
CA ILE A 63 5.68 4.23 3.27
C ILE A 63 6.31 4.92 2.08
N HIS A 64 5.54 5.68 1.31
CA HIS A 64 6.00 6.44 0.15
C HIS A 64 6.36 7.89 0.54
N ARG A 65 7.29 8.53 -0.17
CA ARG A 65 7.53 9.98 -0.04
C ARG A 65 6.50 10.77 -0.85
N ALA A 66 6.34 12.05 -0.52
CA ALA A 66 5.53 12.98 -1.32
C ALA A 66 6.08 13.12 -2.76
N SER A 67 7.41 13.11 -2.90
CA SER A 67 8.12 13.11 -4.19
C SER A 67 8.07 11.78 -4.94
N GLY A 68 7.43 10.75 -4.38
CA GLY A 68 7.44 9.39 -4.90
C GLY A 68 8.55 8.50 -4.33
N GLY A 69 8.54 7.23 -4.73
CA GLY A 69 9.45 6.22 -4.21
C GLY A 69 9.17 5.81 -2.75
N ILE A 70 9.89 4.79 -2.28
CA ILE A 70 9.72 4.22 -0.94
C ILE A 70 10.64 4.95 0.06
N ARG A 71 10.03 5.53 1.11
CA ARG A 71 10.73 6.11 2.26
C ARG A 71 11.20 5.02 3.22
N GLU A 72 10.32 4.07 3.53
CA GLU A 72 10.52 3.09 4.61
C GLU A 72 9.64 1.85 4.38
N ARG A 73 10.10 0.69 4.82
CA ARG A 73 9.32 -0.55 4.90
C ARG A 73 9.46 -1.16 6.30
N MET A 74 8.36 -1.64 6.85
CA MET A 74 8.32 -2.40 8.11
C MET A 74 7.59 -3.73 7.88
N SER A 75 8.18 -4.86 8.29
CA SER A 75 7.54 -6.17 8.27
C SER A 75 6.82 -6.43 9.60
N TYR A 76 5.67 -7.10 9.53
CA TYR A 76 4.98 -7.66 10.70
C TYR A 76 4.76 -9.16 10.53
N LYS A 77 5.56 -9.83 9.69
CA LYS A 77 5.52 -11.28 9.56
C LYS A 77 6.19 -11.92 10.78
N ASP A 78 5.50 -12.86 11.40
CA ASP A 78 6.12 -13.84 12.28
C ASP A 78 6.99 -14.79 11.43
N ASP A 79 8.25 -14.99 11.82
CA ASP A 79 9.24 -15.82 11.13
C ASP A 79 8.97 -17.33 11.30
#